data_AF-A0A857JLC0-F1
#
_entry.id   AF-A0A857JLC0-F1
#
_cell.length_a   1.000
_cell.length_b   1.000
_cell.length_c   1.000
_cell.angle_alpha   90.00
_cell.angle_beta   90.00
_cell.angle_gamma   90.00
#
_symmetry.space_group_name_H-M   'P 1'
#
loop_
_entity.id
_entity.type
_entity.pdbx_description
1 polymer ?
#
loop_
_entity_poly.entity_id
_entity_poly.type
_entity_poly.pdbx_seq_one_letter_code
_entity_poly.pdbx_strand_id
1 'polypeptide(L)'
;MTIKKQHFLLSASARTLSLRKIFQLTPDESFELFKEARWPQGKPVCPHCGCEHHYYLKTRKQWCCKDKDCGHTFSVTSGTIFSSHKLPLSVYLAALISLIGF
;
A
#
# COMPACT_ATOMS: atom_id res chain seq x y z
N MET A 1 25.90 7.28 -2.44
CA MET A 1 25.03 8.46 -2.35
C MET A 1 23.58 8.00 -2.39
N THR A 2 22.96 7.78 -1.24
CA THR A 2 21.59 7.24 -1.16
C THR A 2 20.61 8.40 -1.19
N ILE A 3 19.93 8.61 -2.32
CA ILE A 3 18.81 9.53 -2.42
C ILE A 3 17.70 8.99 -1.51
N LYS A 4 17.55 9.55 -0.29
CA LYS A 4 16.36 9.32 0.55
C LYS A 4 15.16 9.91 -0.19
N LYS A 5 14.45 9.11 -0.99
CA LYS A 5 13.10 9.47 -1.44
C LYS A 5 12.23 9.62 -0.21
N GLN A 6 11.67 10.82 -0.01
CA GLN A 6 10.78 11.14 1.10
C GLN A 6 9.56 10.21 1.05
N HIS A 7 9.18 9.66 2.20
CA HIS A 7 8.00 8.79 2.34
C HIS A 7 6.76 9.51 1.78
N PHE A 8 5.94 8.86 0.95
CA PHE A 8 4.79 9.49 0.29
C PHE A 8 3.87 10.20 1.29
N LEU A 9 3.52 9.54 2.42
CA LEU A 9 2.70 10.14 3.50
C LEU A 9 3.35 11.36 4.16
N LEU A 10 4.66 11.56 4.01
CA LEU A 10 5.40 12.71 4.53
C LEU A 10 5.62 13.79 3.46
N SER A 11 5.22 13.54 2.20
CA SER A 11 5.37 14.50 1.11
C SER A 11 4.30 15.60 1.19
N ALA A 12 4.62 16.78 0.65
CA ALA A 12 3.63 17.86 0.49
C ALA A 12 2.43 17.41 -0.37
N SER A 13 2.66 16.53 -1.34
CA SER A 13 1.64 15.99 -2.24
C SER A 13 0.55 15.20 -1.48
N ALA A 14 0.93 14.40 -0.47
CA ALA A 14 -0.02 13.66 0.36
C ALA A 14 -0.87 14.58 1.26
N ARG A 15 -0.33 15.73 1.69
CA ARG A 15 -1.08 16.76 2.44
C ARG A 15 -2.08 17.52 1.56
N THR A 16 -1.81 17.64 0.27
CA THR A 16 -2.67 18.34 -0.70
C THR A 16 -3.68 17.44 -1.40
N LEU A 17 -3.71 16.13 -1.12
CA LEU A 17 -4.67 15.23 -1.75
C LEU A 17 -6.05 15.49 -1.15
N SER A 18 -6.92 16.17 -1.91
CA SER A 18 -8.26 16.51 -1.44
C SER A 18 -9.11 15.25 -1.24
N LEU A 19 -9.89 15.21 -0.16
CA LEU A 19 -10.83 14.12 0.12
C LEU A 19 -11.75 13.84 -1.07
N ARG A 20 -12.18 14.91 -1.76
CA ARG A 20 -12.99 14.81 -2.99
C ARG A 20 -12.30 13.96 -4.06
N LYS A 21 -11.00 14.14 -4.26
CA LYS A 21 -10.23 13.38 -5.25
C LYS A 21 -10.11 11.92 -4.84
N ILE A 22 -9.95 11.63 -3.54
CA ILE A 22 -9.87 10.25 -3.02
C ILE A 22 -11.17 9.48 -3.26
N PHE A 23 -12.32 10.11 -3.01
CA PHE A 23 -13.62 9.48 -3.24
C PHE A 23 -13.96 9.28 -4.71
N GLN A 24 -13.25 9.94 -5.63
CA GLN A 24 -13.38 9.75 -7.07
C GLN A 24 -12.45 8.67 -7.63
N LEU A 25 -11.54 8.11 -6.81
CA LEU A 25 -10.62 7.08 -7.25
C LEU A 25 -11.34 5.77 -7.56
N THR A 26 -10.92 5.14 -8.64
CA THR A 26 -11.27 3.75 -8.92
C THR A 26 -10.65 2.80 -7.89
N PRO A 27 -11.16 1.56 -7.76
CA PRO A 27 -10.55 0.55 -6.90
C PRO A 27 -9.08 0.26 -7.26
N ASP A 28 -8.71 0.34 -8.53
CA ASP A 28 -7.34 0.16 -9.02
C ASP A 28 -6.42 1.33 -8.64
N GLU A 29 -6.86 2.57 -8.84
CA GLU A 29 -6.08 3.73 -8.41
C GLU A 29 -5.90 3.78 -6.89
N SER A 30 -6.96 3.42 -6.14
CA SER A 30 -6.89 3.32 -4.68
C SER A 30 -5.88 2.26 -4.24
N PHE A 31 -5.83 1.12 -4.94
CA PHE A 31 -4.85 0.07 -4.68
C PHE A 31 -3.43 0.53 -4.96
N GLU A 32 -3.19 1.22 -6.08
CA GLU A 32 -1.87 1.74 -6.45
C GLU A 32 -1.37 2.78 -5.44
N LEU A 33 -2.23 3.70 -5.00
CA LEU A 33 -1.90 4.67 -3.94
C LEU A 33 -1.60 3.98 -2.61
N PHE A 34 -2.38 2.98 -2.21
CA PHE A 34 -2.09 2.19 -1.01
C PHE A 34 -0.74 1.46 -1.11
N LYS A 35 -0.43 0.91 -2.29
CA LYS A 35 0.81 0.22 -2.58
C LYS A 35 2.01 1.16 -2.51
N GLU A 36 1.90 2.35 -3.09
CA GLU A 36 2.95 3.39 -3.02
C GLU A 36 3.15 3.89 -1.59
N ALA A 37 2.05 4.13 -0.86
CA ALA A 37 2.11 4.56 0.54
C ALA A 37 2.78 3.52 1.44
N ARG A 38 2.54 2.22 1.20
CA ARG A 38 3.14 1.12 1.97
C ARG A 38 4.57 0.81 1.55
N TRP A 39 4.84 0.80 0.25
CA TRP A 39 6.13 0.42 -0.33
C TRP A 39 6.64 1.52 -1.26
N PRO A 40 7.23 2.60 -0.72
CA PRO A 40 7.64 3.77 -1.51
C PRO A 40 8.77 3.49 -2.51
N GLN A 41 9.49 2.38 -2.34
CA GLN A 41 10.53 1.93 -3.29
C GLN A 41 9.96 1.02 -4.40
N GLY A 42 8.63 0.81 -4.42
CA GLY A 42 7.93 0.00 -5.42
C GLY A 42 8.14 -1.51 -5.27
N LYS A 43 8.85 -1.94 -4.23
CA LYS A 43 9.12 -3.36 -3.95
C LYS A 43 8.22 -3.86 -2.82
N PRO A 44 7.24 -4.74 -3.13
CA PRO A 44 6.50 -5.45 -2.11
C PRO A 44 7.43 -6.29 -1.24
N VAL A 45 7.27 -6.17 0.06
CA VAL A 45 8.03 -6.91 1.07
C VAL A 45 7.08 -7.87 1.78
N CYS A 46 7.46 -9.14 1.87
CA CYS A 46 6.67 -10.14 2.58
C CYS A 46 6.56 -9.78 4.06
N PRO A 47 5.34 -9.67 4.63
CA PRO A 47 5.17 -9.34 6.04
C PRO A 47 5.61 -10.46 6.99
N HIS A 48 5.77 -11.70 6.49
CA HIS A 48 6.15 -12.85 7.31
C HIS A 48 7.68 -12.99 7.45
N CYS A 49 8.43 -12.94 6.35
CA CYS A 49 9.88 -13.16 6.36
C CYS A 49 10.72 -11.95 5.92
N GLY A 50 10.11 -10.86 5.46
CA GLY A 50 10.84 -9.69 4.96
C GLY A 50 11.45 -9.85 3.56
N CYS A 51 11.18 -10.96 2.85
CA CYS A 51 11.68 -11.18 1.48
C CYS A 51 11.14 -10.12 0.50
N GLU A 52 11.97 -9.66 -0.44
CA GLU A 52 11.55 -8.86 -1.60
C GLU A 52 11.27 -9.73 -2.84
N HIS A 53 11.62 -11.03 -2.79
CA HIS A 53 11.43 -11.96 -3.89
C HIS A 53 10.01 -12.54 -3.87
N HIS A 54 9.19 -12.14 -4.84
CA HIS A 54 7.82 -12.63 -5.00
C HIS A 54 7.43 -12.80 -6.46
N TYR A 55 6.27 -13.42 -6.70
CA TYR A 55 5.53 -13.28 -7.94
C TYR A 55 4.19 -12.62 -7.67
N TYR A 56 3.72 -11.80 -8.62
CA TYR A 56 2.47 -11.06 -8.49
C TYR A 56 1.32 -11.79 -9.20
N LEU A 57 0.29 -12.14 -8.43
CA LEU A 57 -0.95 -12.73 -8.91
C LEU A 57 -1.94 -11.61 -9.26
N LYS A 58 -1.91 -11.16 -10.52
CA LYS A 58 -2.74 -10.03 -11.02
C LYS A 58 -4.24 -10.22 -10.74
N THR A 59 -4.77 -11.43 -10.90
CA THR A 59 -6.21 -11.74 -10.73
C THR A 59 -6.73 -11.56 -9.31
N ARG A 60 -5.84 -11.65 -8.31
CA ARG A 60 -6.18 -11.51 -6.88
C ARG A 60 -5.55 -10.27 -6.24
N LYS A 61 -4.75 -9.50 -6.99
CA LYS A 61 -3.97 -8.36 -6.50
C LYS A 61 -3.12 -8.72 -5.26
N GLN A 62 -2.45 -9.87 -5.33
CA GLN A 62 -1.66 -10.45 -4.25
C GLN A 62 -0.26 -10.84 -4.72
N TRP A 63 0.68 -10.94 -3.79
CA TRP A 63 2.04 -11.40 -3.98
C TRP A 63 2.25 -12.69 -3.21
N CYS A 64 2.96 -13.64 -3.79
CA CYS A 64 3.40 -14.83 -3.08
C CYS A 64 4.93 -14.82 -2.97
N CYS A 65 5.44 -14.94 -1.75
CA CYS A 65 6.88 -14.95 -1.48
C CYS A 65 7.50 -16.21 -2.12
N LYS A 66 8.63 -16.01 -2.81
CA LYS A 66 9.40 -17.07 -3.47
C LYS A 66 10.45 -17.70 -2.58
N ASP A 67 10.56 -17.23 -1.34
CA ASP A 67 11.41 -17.86 -0.35
C ASP A 67 10.90 -19.28 -0.08
N LYS A 68 11.83 -20.25 -0.15
CA LYS A 68 11.54 -21.68 -0.07
C LYS A 68 10.92 -22.04 1.28
N ASP A 69 11.30 -21.32 2.33
CA ASP A 69 10.87 -21.59 3.70
C ASP A 69 9.62 -20.78 4.09
N CYS A 70 9.15 -19.87 3.23
CA CYS A 70 8.01 -19.00 3.53
C CYS A 70 6.76 -19.32 2.71
N GLY A 71 6.84 -19.24 1.37
CA GLY A 71 5.68 -19.45 0.48
C GLY A 71 4.44 -18.57 0.76
N HIS A 72 4.55 -17.56 1.63
CA HIS A 72 3.39 -16.83 2.14
C HIS A 72 2.79 -15.92 1.07
N THR A 73 1.47 -15.96 0.93
CA THR A 73 0.71 -15.07 0.04
C THR A 73 0.16 -13.88 0.82
N PHE A 74 0.45 -12.67 0.35
CA PHE A 74 0.11 -11.42 1.00
C PHE A 74 -0.46 -10.41 0.00
N SER A 75 -1.34 -9.54 0.48
CA SER A 75 -1.95 -8.42 -0.23
C SER A 75 -1.31 -7.09 0.20
N VAL A 76 -1.78 -5.99 -0.40
CA VAL A 76 -1.30 -4.64 -0.04
C VAL A 76 -1.64 -4.27 1.41
N THR A 77 -2.65 -4.91 2.00
CA THR A 77 -3.09 -4.69 3.38
C THR A 77 -2.61 -5.75 4.36
N SER A 78 -1.97 -6.82 3.90
CA SER A 78 -1.51 -7.91 4.77
C SER A 78 -0.42 -7.42 5.73
N GLY A 79 -0.54 -7.78 7.00
CA GLY A 79 0.35 -7.27 8.05
C GLY A 79 0.12 -5.79 8.39
N THR A 80 -1.08 -5.26 8.12
CA THR A 80 -1.52 -3.94 8.60
C THR A 80 -2.84 -4.08 9.36
N ILE A 81 -3.22 -3.01 10.07
CA ILE A 81 -4.56 -2.87 10.66
C ILE A 81 -5.71 -2.98 9.63
N PHE A 82 -5.40 -2.85 8.34
CA PHE A 82 -6.37 -2.94 7.24
C PHE A 82 -6.48 -4.36 6.65
N SER A 83 -5.85 -5.38 7.24
CA SER A 83 -5.83 -6.73 6.65
C SER A 83 -7.23 -7.37 6.56
N SER A 84 -8.19 -6.95 7.39
CA SER A 84 -9.58 -7.43 7.42
C SER A 84 -10.59 -6.33 7.12
N HIS A 85 -10.22 -5.41 6.22
CA HIS A 85 -11.09 -4.31 5.84
C HIS A 85 -12.40 -4.79 5.18
N LYS A 86 -13.52 -4.17 5.56
CA LYS A 86 -14.85 -4.41 4.96
C LYS A 86 -15.26 -3.32 3.97
N LEU A 87 -14.67 -2.14 4.09
CA LEU A 87 -14.96 -0.99 3.23
C LEU A 87 -13.95 -0.93 2.08
N PRO A 88 -14.23 -0.18 1.00
CA PRO A 88 -13.27 0.04 -0.07
C PRO A 88 -11.98 0.73 0.42
N LEU A 89 -10.85 0.45 -0.23
CA LEU A 89 -9.56 1.07 0.09
C LEU A 89 -9.60 2.61 0.03
N SER A 90 -10.38 3.20 -0.87
CA SER A 90 -10.56 4.67 -0.95
C SER A 90 -11.04 5.28 0.38
N VAL A 91 -11.89 4.57 1.13
CA VAL A 91 -12.39 5.04 2.45
C VAL A 91 -11.27 5.07 3.47
N TYR A 92 -10.41 4.05 3.48
CA TYR A 92 -9.26 4.02 4.40
C TYR A 92 -8.17 5.03 4.01
N LEU A 93 -7.96 5.29 2.71
CA LEU A 93 -7.09 6.38 2.25
C LEU A 93 -7.60 7.73 2.75
N ALA A 94 -8.91 7.97 2.64
CA ALA A 94 -9.54 9.20 3.13
C ALA A 94 -9.37 9.36 4.64
N ALA A 95 -9.57 8.27 5.41
CA ALA A 95 -9.35 8.28 6.86
C ALA A 95 -7.89 8.59 7.23
N LEU A 96 -6.92 7.95 6.57
CA LEU A 96 -5.49 8.18 6.82
C LEU A 96 -5.09 9.63 6.53
N ILE A 97 -5.55 10.19 5.42
CA ILE A 97 -5.20 11.57 5.02
C ILE A 97 -5.85 12.59 5.94
N SER A 98 -7.11 12.39 6.35
CA SER A 98 -7.77 13.24 7.34
C SER A 98 -7.04 13.28 8.68
N LEU A 99 -6.41 12.18 9.11
CA LEU A 99 -5.67 12.12 10.39
C LEU A 99 -4.30 12.81 10.33
N ILE A 100 -3.69 12.96 9.15
CA ILE A 100 -2.35 13.54 8.96
C ILE A 100 -2.45 15.04 8.60
N GLY A 101 -3.63 15.53 8.23
CA GLY A 101 -3.88 16.89 7.75
C GLY A 101 -4.27 17.94 8.82
N PHE A 102 -4.17 17.62 10.11
CA PHE A 102 -4.33 18.58 11.22
C PHE A 102 -2.99 19.19 11.64
#